data_AF-A0A6L6BR80-F1
#
_entry.id   AF-A0A6L6BR80-F1
#
_cell.length_a   1.000
_cell.length_b   1.000
_cell.length_c   1.000
_cell.angle_alpha   90.00
_cell.angle_beta   90.00
_cell.angle_gamma   90.00
#
_symmetry.space_group_name_H-M   'P 1'
#
loop_
_entity.id
_entity.type
_entity.pdbx_description
1 polymer ?
#
loop_
_entity_poly.entity_id
_entity_poly.type
_entity_poly.pdbx_seq_one_letter_code
_entity_poly.pdbx_strand_id
1 'polypeptide(L)'
;MKPVYCVRLDGPSWSVPQRQDVRSVVEKWVEEEYPIDERGPGVSVRVDNEDPERWWRYTIDVSLGSGALSNTTVTLLMSDSETTFEVRTAVVAGGKQITPQSVQIKDMAMRTLVARVIDKGLFRDADRSVSTKDLRVADV
;
A
#
# COMPACT_ATOMS: atom_id res chain seq x y z
N MET A 1 -2.42 -15.44 8.21
CA MET A 1 -2.15 -14.03 7.85
C MET A 1 -3.09 -13.16 8.66
N LYS A 2 -2.56 -12.26 9.50
CA LYS A 2 -3.39 -11.31 10.26
C LYS A 2 -3.24 -9.93 9.59
N PRO A 3 -4.29 -9.36 8.96
CA PRO A 3 -4.20 -8.03 8.39
C PRO A 3 -4.05 -7.02 9.54
N VAL A 4 -3.09 -6.11 9.38
CA VAL A 4 -2.82 -5.03 10.34
C VAL A 4 -3.30 -3.70 9.79
N TYR A 5 -3.24 -3.52 8.47
CA TYR A 5 -3.79 -2.38 7.77
C TYR A 5 -4.38 -2.82 6.43
N CYS A 6 -5.54 -2.29 6.07
CA CYS A 6 -6.16 -2.55 4.78
C CYS A 6 -7.03 -1.36 4.41
N VAL A 7 -6.72 -0.72 3.29
CA VAL A 7 -7.55 0.29 2.66
C VAL A 7 -7.72 -0.09 1.20
N ARG A 8 -8.96 -0.08 0.75
CA ARG A 8 -9.33 -0.23 -0.65
C ARG A 8 -10.18 0.98 -1.02
N LEU A 9 -9.79 1.65 -2.09
CA LEU A 9 -10.51 2.78 -2.65
C LEU A 9 -10.87 2.44 -4.09
N ASP A 10 -12.16 2.50 -4.39
CA ASP A 10 -12.66 2.28 -5.74
C ASP A 10 -13.08 3.61 -6.35
N GLY A 11 -13.12 3.73 -7.67
CA GLY A 11 -13.43 4.99 -8.34
C GLY A 11 -13.77 4.79 -9.81
N PRO A 12 -14.24 5.85 -10.50
CA PRO A 12 -14.38 5.78 -11.95
C PRO A 12 -13.02 5.50 -12.60
N SER A 13 -13.04 4.93 -13.82
CA SER A 13 -11.80 4.75 -14.59
C SER A 13 -11.05 6.07 -14.72
N TRP A 14 -9.77 6.09 -14.31
CA TRP A 14 -8.94 7.29 -14.40
C TRP A 14 -8.38 7.49 -15.79
N SER A 15 -8.10 8.76 -16.12
CA SER A 15 -7.32 9.10 -17.31
C SER A 15 -5.85 8.64 -17.17
N VAL A 16 -5.16 8.46 -18.29
CA VAL A 16 -3.72 8.11 -18.31
C VAL A 16 -2.87 9.07 -17.44
N PRO A 17 -3.04 10.40 -17.50
CA PRO A 17 -2.29 11.31 -16.65
C PRO A 17 -2.53 11.09 -15.15
N GLN A 18 -3.77 10.87 -14.73
CA GLN A 18 -4.08 10.61 -13.32
C GLN A 18 -3.45 9.30 -12.82
N ARG A 19 -3.42 8.27 -13.67
CA ARG A 19 -2.77 6.99 -13.36
C ARG A 19 -1.26 7.18 -13.15
N GLN A 20 -0.64 7.98 -14.02
CA GLN A 20 0.79 8.32 -13.92
C GLN A 20 1.06 9.14 -12.65
N ASP A 21 0.22 10.12 -12.32
CA ASP A 21 0.36 10.93 -11.10
C ASP A 21 0.28 10.07 -9.83
N VAL A 22 -0.68 9.16 -9.73
CA VAL A 22 -0.81 8.25 -8.59
C VAL A 22 0.39 7.32 -8.53
N ARG A 23 0.84 6.79 -9.66
CA ARG A 23 2.03 5.94 -9.70
C ARG A 23 3.27 6.70 -9.21
N SER A 24 3.49 7.94 -9.63
CA SER A 24 4.61 8.76 -9.16
C SER A 24 4.52 9.07 -7.67
N VAL A 25 3.31 9.23 -7.11
CA VAL A 25 3.12 9.35 -5.65
C VAL A 25 3.56 8.08 -4.92
N VAL A 26 3.19 6.90 -5.44
CA VAL A 26 3.59 5.62 -4.84
C VAL A 26 5.09 5.39 -4.98
N GLU A 27 5.67 5.63 -6.16
CA GLU A 27 7.11 5.50 -6.41
C GLU A 27 7.91 6.38 -5.44
N LYS A 28 7.54 7.66 -5.33
CA LYS A 28 8.18 8.59 -4.39
C LYS A 28 8.02 8.14 -2.93
N TRP A 29 6.85 7.65 -2.55
CA TRP A 29 6.63 7.12 -1.20
C TRP A 29 7.51 5.89 -0.92
N VAL A 30 7.67 4.98 -1.89
CA VAL A 30 8.58 3.83 -1.77
C VAL A 30 10.02 4.27 -1.62
N GLU A 31 10.45 5.29 -2.35
CA GLU A 31 11.80 5.86 -2.24
C GLU A 31 12.04 6.54 -0.89
N GLU A 32 11.04 7.24 -0.35
CA GLU A 32 11.11 7.91 0.96
C GLU A 32 11.14 6.90 2.13
N GLU A 33 10.28 5.88 2.10
CA GLU A 33 10.14 4.92 3.22
C GLU A 33 11.10 3.73 3.12
N TYR A 34 11.51 3.36 1.90
CA TYR A 34 12.39 2.21 1.64
C TYR A 34 13.51 2.57 0.65
N PRO A 35 14.36 3.57 0.98
CA PRO A 35 15.42 4.05 0.09
C PRO A 35 16.41 2.93 -0.23
N ILE A 36 16.75 2.77 -1.52
CA ILE A 36 17.50 1.62 -2.01
C ILE A 36 18.86 1.44 -1.32
N ASP A 37 19.53 2.54 -1.02
CA ASP A 37 20.86 2.57 -0.39
C ASP A 37 20.82 2.25 1.11
N GLU A 38 19.65 2.34 1.75
CA GLU A 38 19.47 2.09 3.18
C GLU A 38 18.71 0.77 3.47
N ARG A 39 18.36 0.00 2.42
CA ARG A 39 17.69 -1.30 2.58
C ARG A 39 18.63 -2.29 3.27
N GLY A 40 18.47 -2.39 4.58
CA GLY A 40 19.19 -3.38 5.39
C GLY A 40 18.75 -4.82 5.07
N PRO A 41 19.50 -5.81 5.58
CA PRO A 41 19.13 -7.21 5.47
C PRO A 41 17.69 -7.46 5.96
N GLY A 42 16.89 -8.14 5.14
CA GLY A 42 15.50 -8.45 5.48
C GLY A 42 14.47 -7.44 4.99
N VAL A 43 14.86 -6.44 4.20
CA VAL A 43 13.92 -5.61 3.42
C VAL A 43 13.97 -6.03 1.95
N SER A 44 12.81 -6.34 1.36
CA SER A 44 12.67 -6.60 -0.08
C SER A 44 11.55 -5.72 -0.64
N VAL A 45 11.82 -5.04 -1.75
CA VAL A 45 10.83 -4.27 -2.49
C VAL A 45 10.81 -4.79 -3.91
N ARG A 46 9.64 -5.20 -4.37
CA ARG A 46 9.41 -5.73 -5.72
C ARG A 46 8.26 -4.98 -6.35
N VAL A 47 8.30 -4.84 -7.67
CA VAL A 47 7.18 -4.32 -8.46
C VAL A 47 6.81 -5.37 -9.50
N ASP A 48 5.56 -5.80 -9.48
CA ASP A 48 4.94 -6.54 -10.58
C ASP A 48 4.23 -5.53 -11.47
N ASN A 49 4.66 -5.46 -12.73
CA ASN A 49 4.19 -4.49 -13.71
C ASN A 49 4.15 -5.10 -15.12
N GLU A 50 3.71 -6.36 -15.24
CA GLU A 50 3.63 -7.08 -16.52
C GLU A 50 2.67 -6.39 -17.51
N ASP A 51 1.60 -5.79 -17.01
CA ASP A 51 0.62 -5.02 -17.79
C ASP A 51 0.30 -3.70 -17.07
N PRO A 52 1.21 -2.72 -17.09
CA PRO A 52 1.12 -1.51 -16.25
C PRO A 52 -0.05 -0.59 -16.65
N GLU A 53 -0.63 -0.79 -17.84
CA GLU A 53 -1.83 -0.07 -18.29
C GLU A 53 -3.11 -0.61 -17.66
N ARG A 54 -3.09 -1.88 -17.20
CA ARG A 54 -4.20 -2.53 -16.50
C ARG A 54 -3.98 -2.68 -15.01
N TRP A 55 -2.75 -2.97 -14.59
CA TRP A 55 -2.44 -3.12 -13.17
C TRP A 55 -0.95 -3.02 -12.89
N TRP A 56 -0.63 -2.64 -11.67
CA TRP A 56 0.70 -2.81 -11.11
C TRP A 56 0.61 -3.03 -9.59
N ARG A 57 1.62 -3.68 -9.02
CA ARG A 57 1.69 -3.96 -7.59
C ARG A 57 3.10 -3.80 -7.07
N TYR A 58 3.26 -2.96 -6.05
CA TYR A 58 4.42 -3.03 -5.16
C TYR A 58 4.18 -4.09 -4.10
N THR A 59 5.19 -4.92 -3.86
CA THR A 59 5.26 -5.87 -2.75
C THR A 59 6.49 -5.56 -1.92
N ILE A 60 6.28 -5.25 -0.65
CA ILE A 60 7.30 -4.81 0.29
C ILE A 60 7.30 -5.78 1.46
N ASP A 61 8.38 -6.53 1.61
CA ASP A 61 8.60 -7.47 2.70
C ASP A 61 9.64 -6.89 3.66
N VAL A 62 9.28 -6.75 4.93
CA VAL A 62 10.18 -6.29 6.00
C VAL A 62 10.25 -7.35 7.08
N SER A 63 11.45 -7.87 7.35
CA SER A 63 11.71 -8.79 8.45
C SER A 63 11.40 -8.11 9.78
N LEU A 64 10.60 -8.78 10.60
CA LEU A 64 10.25 -8.33 11.94
C LEU A 64 11.14 -8.95 13.02
N GLY A 65 12.19 -9.66 12.60
CA GLY A 65 12.99 -10.52 13.47
C GLY A 65 12.27 -11.84 13.78
N SER A 66 13.01 -12.81 14.32
CA SER A 66 12.49 -14.12 14.77
C SER A 66 11.70 -14.94 13.73
N GLY A 67 11.92 -14.66 12.44
CA GLY A 67 11.31 -15.37 11.31
C GLY A 67 10.02 -14.77 10.77
N ALA A 68 9.37 -13.84 11.47
CA ALA A 68 8.18 -13.16 10.95
C ALA A 68 8.54 -12.05 9.95
N LEU A 69 7.62 -11.79 9.01
CA LEU A 69 7.75 -10.70 8.04
C LEU A 69 6.45 -9.90 7.93
N SER A 70 6.59 -8.59 7.81
CA SER A 70 5.53 -7.67 7.42
C SER A 70 5.50 -7.63 5.90
N ASN A 71 4.39 -8.03 5.32
CA ASN A 71 4.13 -7.94 3.89
C ASN A 71 3.17 -6.78 3.65
N THR A 72 3.64 -5.74 2.96
CA THR A 72 2.83 -4.62 2.49
C THR A 72 2.70 -4.69 0.98
N THR A 73 1.48 -4.67 0.47
CA THR A 73 1.19 -4.56 -0.96
C THR A 73 0.49 -3.24 -1.26
N VAL A 74 0.94 -2.54 -2.29
CA VAL A 74 0.26 -1.37 -2.87
C VAL A 74 -0.11 -1.73 -4.30
N THR A 75 -1.40 -1.83 -4.58
CA THR A 75 -1.93 -2.29 -5.87
C THR A 75 -2.75 -1.18 -6.51
N LEU A 76 -2.53 -0.94 -7.79
CA LEU A 76 -3.49 -0.26 -8.66
C LEU A 76 -4.01 -1.27 -9.67
N LEU A 77 -5.33 -1.38 -9.78
CA LEU A 77 -6.03 -2.17 -10.78
C LEU A 77 -6.97 -1.25 -11.55
N MET A 78 -7.02 -1.40 -12.86
CA MET A 78 -7.79 -0.57 -13.77
C MET A 78 -8.58 -1.45 -14.72
N SER A 79 -9.82 -1.03 -14.96
CA SER A 79 -10.67 -1.57 -16.02
C SER A 79 -11.23 -0.42 -16.84
N ASP A 80 -12.04 -0.76 -17.84
CA ASP A 80 -12.69 0.24 -18.69
C ASP A 80 -13.70 1.09 -17.91
N SER A 81 -14.25 0.58 -16.80
CA SER A 81 -15.29 1.27 -16.02
C SER A 81 -14.81 1.78 -14.67
N GLU A 82 -13.79 1.17 -14.08
CA GLU A 82 -13.38 1.46 -12.71
C GLU A 82 -11.87 1.46 -12.50
N THR A 83 -11.45 2.05 -11.39
CA THR A 83 -10.09 1.96 -10.87
C THR A 83 -10.16 1.60 -9.40
N THR A 84 -9.31 0.68 -8.99
CA THR A 84 -9.14 0.24 -7.61
C THR A 84 -7.72 0.54 -7.17
N PHE A 85 -7.58 1.30 -6.09
CA PHE A 85 -6.33 1.47 -5.37
C PHE A 85 -6.41 0.74 -4.02
N GLU A 86 -5.48 -0.15 -3.75
CA GLU A 86 -5.47 -0.95 -2.53
C GLU A 86 -4.11 -0.91 -1.83
N VAL A 87 -4.12 -0.65 -0.53
CA VAL A 87 -2.96 -0.79 0.36
C VAL A 87 -3.30 -1.83 1.41
N ARG A 88 -2.51 -2.90 1.48
CA ARG A 88 -2.71 -3.98 2.44
C ARG A 88 -1.41 -4.30 3.14
N THR A 89 -1.44 -4.41 4.45
CA THR A 89 -0.31 -4.87 5.25
C THR A 89 -0.74 -5.99 6.17
N ALA A 90 0.04 -7.07 6.20
CA ALA A 90 -0.19 -8.18 7.09
C ALA A 90 1.12 -8.76 7.64
N VAL A 91 1.01 -9.35 8.82
CA VAL A 91 2.09 -10.17 9.37
C VAL A 91 1.94 -11.59 8.82
N VAL A 92 3.03 -12.08 8.23
CA VAL A 92 3.19 -13.46 7.79
C VAL A 92 4.22 -14.11 8.70
N ALA A 93 3.87 -15.24 9.31
CA ALA A 93 4.82 -16.03 10.06
C ALA A 93 5.79 -16.71 9.09
N GLY A 94 7.09 -16.54 9.29
CA GLY A 94 8.11 -17.32 8.60
C GLY A 94 8.84 -18.21 9.60
N GLY A 95 9.18 -19.43 9.16
CA GLY A 95 9.79 -20.46 9.99
C GLY A 95 8.79 -21.47 10.57
N LYS A 96 9.32 -22.52 11.23
CA LYS A 96 8.55 -23.65 11.79
C LYS A 96 7.80 -23.31 13.09
N GLN A 97 7.84 -22.07 13.56
CA GLN A 97 7.42 -21.71 14.91
C GLN A 97 6.09 -20.96 14.92
N ILE A 98 5.10 -21.54 15.60
CA ILE A 98 3.74 -21.00 15.78
C ILE A 98 3.68 -20.29 17.14
N THR A 99 4.61 -19.37 17.41
CA THR A 99 4.52 -18.56 18.63
C THR A 99 3.79 -17.26 18.29
N PRO A 100 2.67 -16.93 18.96
CA PRO A 100 2.03 -15.64 18.79
C PRO A 100 3.00 -14.53 19.16
N GLN A 101 3.35 -13.67 18.20
CA GLN A 101 4.18 -12.51 18.45
C GLN A 101 3.32 -11.26 18.43
N SER A 102 3.46 -10.42 19.46
CA SER A 102 2.89 -9.07 19.46
C SER A 102 3.78 -8.18 18.59
N VAL A 103 3.58 -8.24 17.28
CA VAL A 103 4.28 -7.34 16.36
C VAL A 103 3.49 -6.06 16.21
N GLN A 104 4.11 -4.92 16.52
CA GLN A 104 3.58 -3.60 16.20
C GLN A 104 4.08 -3.20 14.81
N ILE A 105 3.16 -3.14 13.85
CA ILE A 105 3.43 -2.49 12.56
C ILE A 105 2.94 -1.05 12.68
N LYS A 106 3.84 -0.09 12.42
CA LYS A 106 3.46 1.32 12.30
C LYS A 106 2.69 1.52 11.01
N ASP A 107 1.45 2.02 11.10
CA ASP A 107 0.57 2.23 9.94
C ASP A 107 0.56 3.68 9.40
N MET A 108 1.23 4.60 10.10
CA MET A 108 1.31 6.02 9.75
C MET A 108 1.84 6.28 8.34
N ALA A 109 2.85 5.52 7.89
CA ALA A 109 3.37 5.63 6.52
C ALA A 109 2.31 5.28 5.49
N MET A 110 1.54 4.20 5.71
CA MET A 110 0.46 3.78 4.81
C MET A 110 -0.73 4.74 4.84
N ARG A 111 -1.06 5.31 6.00
CA ARG A 111 -2.08 6.37 6.10
C ARG A 111 -1.69 7.61 5.31
N THR A 112 -0.42 8.02 5.40
CA THR A 112 0.14 9.15 4.66
C THR A 112 0.09 8.89 3.15
N LEU A 113 0.45 7.69 2.71
CA LEU A 113 0.32 7.28 1.31
C LEU A 113 -1.13 7.40 0.83
N VAL A 114 -2.09 6.82 1.55
CA VAL A 114 -3.51 6.85 1.19
C VAL A 114 -4.03 8.29 1.10
N ALA A 115 -3.64 9.16 2.03
CA ALA A 115 -4.00 10.58 1.99
C ALA A 115 -3.48 11.27 0.73
N ARG A 116 -2.20 11.08 0.40
CA ARG A 116 -1.57 11.65 -0.81
C ARG A 116 -2.24 11.16 -2.09
N VAL A 117 -2.73 9.91 -2.11
CA VAL A 117 -3.43 9.33 -3.26
C VAL A 117 -4.85 9.87 -3.39
N ILE A 118 -5.59 10.01 -2.29
CA ILE A 118 -6.95 10.62 -2.31
C ILE A 118 -6.91 12.03 -2.90
N ASP A 119 -5.86 12.81 -2.63
CA ASP A 119 -5.70 14.16 -3.19
C ASP A 119 -5.47 14.18 -4.72
N LYS A 120 -5.27 13.03 -5.38
CA LYS A 120 -5.06 12.92 -6.84
C LYS A 120 -6.32 12.63 -7.65
N GLY A 121 -7.43 12.27 -7.01
CA GLY A 121 -8.59 11.79 -7.76
C GLY A 121 -9.87 11.70 -6.97
N LEU A 122 -10.93 11.30 -7.67
CA LEU A 122 -12.21 11.01 -7.05
C LEU A 122 -12.24 9.53 -6.69
N PHE A 123 -12.25 9.28 -5.38
CA PHE A 123 -12.37 7.94 -4.81
C PHE A 123 -13.72 7.80 -4.13
N ARG A 124 -14.20 6.56 -4.09
CA ARG A 124 -15.41 6.14 -3.43
C ARG A 124 -15.12 4.95 -2.53
N ASP A 125 -15.76 4.96 -1.38
CA ASP A 125 -15.88 3.83 -0.48
C ASP A 125 -17.37 3.66 -0.17
N ALA A 126 -17.93 2.48 -0.48
CA ALA A 126 -19.36 2.19 -0.36
C ALA A 126 -20.27 3.31 -0.94
N ASP A 127 -19.99 3.72 -2.19
CA ASP A 127 -20.67 4.80 -2.93
C ASP A 127 -20.55 6.21 -2.34
N ARG A 128 -19.75 6.41 -1.29
CA ARG A 128 -19.47 7.72 -0.72
C ARG A 128 -18.13 8.24 -1.22
N SER A 129 -18.10 9.47 -1.70
CA SER A 129 -16.84 10.14 -2.02
C SER A 129 -15.95 10.23 -0.80
N VAL A 130 -14.71 9.76 -0.94
CA VAL A 130 -13.70 9.79 0.12
C VAL A 130 -12.87 11.06 -0.04
N SER A 131 -12.66 11.77 1.05
CA SER A 131 -11.75 12.91 1.15
C SER A 131 -10.70 12.68 2.23
N THR A 132 -9.64 13.48 2.22
CA THR A 132 -8.62 13.45 3.29
C THR A 132 -9.18 13.75 4.68
N LYS A 133 -10.37 14.36 4.78
CA LYS A 133 -11.08 14.58 6.07
C LYS A 133 -11.69 13.30 6.64
N ASP A 134 -11.96 12.31 5.78
CA ASP A 134 -12.54 11.02 6.17
C ASP A 134 -11.46 10.06 6.69
N LEU A 135 -10.21 10.29 6.31
CA LEU A 135 -9.05 9.70 6.96
C LEU A 135 -8.87 10.36 8.33
N ARG A 136 -9.51 9.82 9.36
CA ARG A 136 -9.14 10.14 10.75
C ARG A 136 -7.70 9.67 10.99
N VAL A 137 -6.73 10.54 10.73
CA VAL A 137 -5.40 10.45 11.31
C VAL A 137 -5.60 10.70 12.80
N ALA A 138 -5.68 9.63 13.58
CA ALA A 138 -5.57 9.78 15.01
C ALA A 138 -4.10 10.11 15.27
N ASP A 139 -3.80 11.38 15.54
CA ASP A 139 -2.54 11.77 16.16
C ASP A 139 -2.46 11.02 17.50
N VAL A 140 -1.54 10.05 17.59
CA VAL A 140 -1.15 9.39 18.84
C VAL A 140 0.36 9.45 18.95
#